data_AF-A0A509KW21-F1
#
_entry.id   AF-A0A509KW21-F1
#
_cell.length_a   1.000
_cell.length_b   1.000
_cell.length_c   1.000
_cell.angle_alpha   90.00
_cell.angle_beta   90.00
_cell.angle_gamma   90.00
#
_symmetry.space_group_name_H-M   'P 1'
#
loop_
_entity.id
_entity.type
_entity.pdbx_description
1 polymer ?
#
loop_
_entity_poly.entity_id
_entity_poly.type
_entity_poly.pdbx_seq_one_letter_code
_entity_poly.pdbx_strand_id
1 'polypeptide(L)'
;MTRGICKNRVGERYGSVTVTSRAPNDRSNNARWLVKCDCGNEVTLLANNLKRTKFCGKGCELYTAHKRNDVTGQRFGRLIAVEAVGKKGRHTEWFFNCDCGNEYKGVSTHVISGSVKSCGCLGIQSRIKHGKSHTREYKTERYQAYTNAKRRATPTGVQDREVLEIYKNARNLTKETGVLHEVDHKIPLQGEFVSGLHVAANLQILTRHQNRKKSRSYEI
;
A
#
# COMPACT_ATOMS: atom_id res chain seq x y z
N MET A 1 -54.85 14.09 -6.32
CA MET A 1 -53.46 13.56 -6.32
C MET A 1 -52.66 14.33 -7.36
N THR A 2 -51.92 15.34 -6.94
CA THR A 2 -51.09 16.18 -7.81
C THR A 2 -49.99 15.32 -8.44
N ARG A 3 -50.10 15.07 -9.75
CA ARG A 3 -49.05 14.43 -10.56
C ARG A 3 -47.80 15.31 -10.41
N GLY A 4 -46.81 14.82 -9.65
CA GLY A 4 -45.54 15.51 -9.48
C GLY A 4 -44.93 15.81 -10.83
N ILE A 5 -44.84 17.10 -11.17
CA ILE A 5 -44.23 17.58 -12.40
C ILE A 5 -42.79 17.06 -12.40
N CYS A 6 -42.47 16.15 -13.32
CA CYS A 6 -41.13 15.61 -13.41
C CYS A 6 -40.20 16.73 -13.86
N LYS A 7 -39.23 17.11 -13.01
CA LYS A 7 -38.24 18.16 -13.30
C LYS A 7 -37.68 18.00 -14.72
N ASN A 8 -37.69 19.08 -15.50
CA ASN A 8 -37.07 19.09 -16.82
C ASN A 8 -35.55 18.90 -16.67
N ARG A 9 -34.97 17.98 -17.45
CA ARG A 9 -33.54 17.65 -17.44
C ARG A 9 -32.88 17.81 -18.80
N VAL A 10 -33.60 18.33 -19.80
CA VAL A 10 -33.04 18.57 -21.13
C VAL A 10 -31.83 19.50 -21.02
N GLY A 11 -30.73 19.13 -21.66
CA GLY A 11 -29.45 19.84 -21.61
C GLY A 11 -28.54 19.46 -20.44
N GLU A 12 -29.03 18.73 -19.42
CA GLU A 12 -28.18 18.28 -18.32
C GLU A 12 -27.15 17.24 -18.82
N ARG A 13 -25.88 17.39 -18.40
CA ARG A 13 -24.78 16.48 -18.73
C ARG A 13 -24.42 15.60 -17.54
N TYR A 14 -24.26 14.30 -17.80
CA TYR A 14 -23.93 13.28 -16.81
C TYR A 14 -22.78 12.40 -17.33
N GLY A 15 -21.55 12.67 -16.88
CA GLY A 15 -20.37 11.99 -17.42
C GLY A 15 -20.20 12.28 -18.91
N SER A 16 -20.26 11.24 -19.75
CA SER A 16 -20.11 11.32 -21.21
C SER A 16 -21.44 11.37 -21.97
N VAL A 17 -22.57 11.65 -21.31
CA VAL A 17 -23.89 11.75 -21.94
C VAL A 17 -24.58 13.08 -21.64
N THR A 18 -25.33 13.60 -22.61
CA THR A 18 -26.15 14.82 -22.52
C THR A 18 -27.60 14.47 -22.79
N VAL A 19 -28.51 14.95 -21.94
CA VAL A 19 -29.95 14.71 -22.09
C VAL A 19 -30.51 15.54 -23.24
N THR A 20 -31.12 14.90 -24.23
CA THR A 20 -31.67 15.56 -25.44
C THR A 20 -33.16 15.80 -25.34
N SER A 21 -33.94 14.80 -24.90
CA SER A 21 -35.40 14.93 -24.84
C SER A 21 -36.06 14.00 -23.83
N ARG A 22 -37.33 14.27 -23.53
CA ARG A 22 -38.15 13.40 -22.69
C ARG A 22 -38.69 12.24 -23.51
N ALA A 23 -38.52 11.02 -23.01
CA ALA A 23 -39.11 9.82 -23.61
C ALA A 23 -40.40 9.40 -22.88
N PRO A 24 -41.25 8.56 -23.50
CA PRO A 24 -42.41 7.99 -22.83
C PRO A 24 -42.01 7.25 -21.55
N ASN A 25 -42.86 7.34 -20.52
CA ASN A 25 -42.63 6.61 -19.29
C ASN A 25 -42.62 5.09 -19.55
N ASP A 26 -41.94 4.33 -18.69
CA ASP A 26 -42.00 2.87 -18.77
C ASP A 26 -43.38 2.31 -18.33
N ARG A 27 -43.54 0.99 -18.41
CA ARG A 27 -44.76 0.29 -17.97
C ARG A 27 -45.10 0.50 -16.50
N SER A 28 -44.11 0.86 -15.68
CA SER A 28 -44.24 1.19 -14.26
C SER A 28 -44.39 2.69 -14.01
N ASN A 29 -44.67 3.46 -15.07
CA ASN A 29 -44.84 4.90 -15.07
C ASN A 29 -43.60 5.69 -14.62
N ASN A 30 -42.40 5.11 -14.75
CA ASN A 30 -41.15 5.79 -14.44
C ASN A 30 -40.70 6.69 -15.58
N ALA A 31 -40.14 7.83 -15.18
CA ALA A 31 -39.57 8.82 -16.07
C ALA A 31 -38.37 8.31 -16.89
N ARG A 32 -38.45 8.44 -18.23
CA ARG A 32 -37.37 8.11 -19.16
C ARG A 32 -36.91 9.34 -19.95
N TRP A 33 -35.64 9.35 -20.32
CA TRP A 33 -34.98 10.43 -21.04
C TRP A 33 -34.16 9.86 -22.19
N LEU A 34 -34.29 10.47 -23.36
CA LEU A 34 -33.36 10.25 -24.47
C LEU A 34 -32.09 11.04 -24.17
N VAL A 35 -30.95 10.39 -24.31
CA VAL A 35 -29.64 11.02 -24.13
C VAL A 35 -28.76 10.73 -25.33
N LYS A 36 -27.93 11.71 -25.69
CA LYS A 36 -26.88 11.58 -26.71
C LYS A 36 -25.55 11.49 -25.99
N CYS A 37 -24.76 10.48 -26.35
CA CYS A 37 -23.41 10.35 -25.82
C CYS A 37 -22.39 11.06 -26.72
N ASP A 38 -21.24 11.40 -26.14
CA ASP A 38 -20.08 11.90 -26.88
C ASP A 38 -19.65 10.94 -28.01
N CYS A 39 -19.94 9.63 -27.88
CA CYS A 39 -19.75 8.60 -28.92
C CYS A 39 -20.68 8.78 -30.15
N GLY A 40 -21.64 9.70 -30.11
CA GLY A 40 -22.65 9.91 -31.14
C GLY A 40 -23.92 9.07 -31.00
N ASN A 41 -23.90 7.96 -30.24
CA ASN A 41 -25.07 7.10 -30.04
C ASN A 41 -26.14 7.75 -29.15
N GLU A 42 -27.39 7.43 -29.45
CA GLU A 42 -28.57 7.84 -28.67
C GLU A 42 -29.17 6.65 -27.90
N VAL A 43 -29.43 6.84 -26.60
CA VAL A 43 -29.99 5.80 -25.74
C VAL A 43 -31.07 6.36 -24.81
N THR A 44 -32.06 5.55 -24.46
CA THR A 44 -33.17 5.95 -23.57
C THR A 44 -32.98 5.40 -22.15
N LEU A 45 -32.64 6.27 -21.20
CA LEU A 45 -32.34 5.94 -19.81
C LEU A 45 -33.47 6.32 -18.85
N LEU A 46 -33.57 5.61 -17.72
CA LEU A 46 -34.43 6.01 -16.59
C LEU A 46 -33.79 7.18 -15.83
N ALA A 47 -34.63 8.03 -15.21
CA ALA A 47 -34.17 9.20 -14.45
C ALA A 47 -33.18 8.85 -13.31
N ASN A 48 -33.34 7.69 -12.66
CA ASN A 48 -32.43 7.22 -11.61
C ASN A 48 -31.08 6.69 -12.16
N ASN A 49 -31.05 6.31 -13.44
CA ASN A 49 -29.84 5.83 -14.08
C ASN A 49 -28.94 6.98 -14.55
N LEU A 50 -29.48 8.16 -14.90
CA LEU A 50 -28.69 9.32 -15.33
C LEU A 50 -27.51 9.63 -14.40
N LYS A 51 -27.73 9.62 -13.08
CA LYS A 51 -26.69 9.87 -12.06
C LYS A 51 -25.66 8.74 -11.90
N ARG A 52 -25.98 7.53 -12.36
CA ARG A 52 -25.17 6.31 -12.21
C ARG A 52 -24.50 5.90 -13.52
N THR A 53 -24.77 6.60 -14.62
CA THR A 53 -24.39 6.15 -15.95
C THR A 53 -22.93 6.52 -16.24
N LYS A 54 -22.06 5.50 -16.27
CA LYS A 54 -20.71 5.57 -16.84
C LYS A 54 -20.64 5.03 -18.28
N PHE A 55 -21.78 4.78 -18.94
CA PHE A 55 -21.80 3.95 -20.16
C PHE A 55 -22.75 4.48 -21.24
N CYS A 56 -22.21 4.75 -22.43
CA CYS A 56 -22.91 4.65 -23.73
C CYS A 56 -23.34 3.17 -23.88
N GLY A 57 -24.56 2.87 -24.32
CA GLY A 57 -25.13 1.50 -24.30
C GLY A 57 -24.39 0.45 -25.16
N LYS A 58 -25.01 -0.72 -25.39
CA LYS A 58 -24.46 -1.75 -26.30
C LYS A 58 -24.18 -1.13 -27.68
N GLY A 59 -22.91 -1.12 -28.11
CA GLY A 59 -22.50 -0.61 -29.43
C GLY A 59 -21.58 0.63 -29.44
N CYS A 60 -21.03 1.04 -28.30
CA CYS A 60 -20.03 2.11 -28.24
C CYS A 60 -18.59 1.58 -28.22
N GLU A 61 -17.64 2.25 -28.86
CA GLU A 61 -16.20 1.96 -28.69
C GLU A 61 -15.71 2.18 -27.24
N LEU A 62 -16.37 3.04 -26.46
CA LEU A 62 -16.14 3.16 -25.01
C LEU A 62 -16.85 2.07 -24.18
N TYR A 63 -17.82 1.35 -24.77
CA TYR A 63 -18.54 0.24 -24.13
C TYR A 63 -17.75 -1.08 -24.21
N THR A 64 -16.96 -1.27 -25.27
CA THR A 64 -16.05 -2.44 -25.39
C THR A 64 -14.86 -2.36 -24.42
N ALA A 65 -14.41 -1.16 -24.05
CA ALA A 65 -13.34 -0.94 -23.07
C ALA A 65 -13.73 -1.30 -21.61
N HIS A 66 -15.03 -1.49 -21.33
CA HIS A 66 -15.53 -1.86 -20.00
C HIS A 66 -16.18 -3.25 -19.97
N LYS A 67 -15.51 -4.26 -20.58
CA LYS A 67 -15.68 -5.64 -20.08
C LYS A 67 -15.28 -5.62 -18.60
N ARG A 68 -16.25 -5.76 -17.69
CA ARG A 68 -16.06 -5.74 -16.22
C ARG A 68 -15.00 -6.72 -15.69
N ASN A 69 -14.45 -7.59 -16.54
CA ASN A 69 -13.53 -8.66 -16.19
C ASN A 69 -12.28 -8.70 -17.06
N ASP A 70 -12.12 -7.80 -18.05
CA ASP A 70 -10.94 -7.78 -18.89
C ASP A 70 -9.86 -6.91 -18.25
N VAL A 71 -8.73 -7.54 -17.93
CA VAL A 71 -7.58 -6.87 -17.31
C VAL A 71 -6.34 -6.93 -18.18
N THR A 72 -6.44 -7.33 -19.46
CA THR A 72 -5.29 -7.42 -20.37
C THR A 72 -4.46 -6.13 -20.37
N GLY A 73 -3.15 -6.28 -20.28
CA GLY A 73 -2.17 -5.18 -20.23
C GLY A 73 -2.05 -4.48 -18.88
N GLN A 74 -2.95 -4.73 -17.93
CA GLN A 74 -2.89 -4.10 -16.62
C GLN A 74 -1.83 -4.75 -15.73
N ARG A 75 -1.17 -3.89 -14.93
CA ARG A 75 -0.11 -4.27 -14.01
C ARG A 75 -0.62 -4.32 -12.57
N PHE A 76 -0.23 -5.36 -11.85
CA PHE A 76 -0.57 -5.61 -10.46
C PHE A 76 0.68 -6.09 -9.71
N GLY A 77 1.32 -5.17 -8.98
CA GLY A 77 2.66 -5.42 -8.45
C GLY A 77 3.64 -5.74 -9.59
N ARG A 78 4.22 -6.94 -9.57
CA ARG A 78 5.15 -7.41 -10.61
C ARG A 78 4.48 -8.18 -11.74
N LEU A 79 3.17 -8.39 -11.69
CA LEU A 79 2.42 -9.18 -12.67
C LEU A 79 1.74 -8.27 -13.69
N ILE A 80 1.90 -8.57 -14.97
CA ILE A 80 1.20 -7.91 -16.09
C ILE A 80 0.26 -8.93 -16.71
N ALA A 81 -1.03 -8.63 -16.74
CA ALA A 81 -2.03 -9.52 -17.33
C ALA A 81 -1.84 -9.64 -18.84
N VAL A 82 -1.80 -10.87 -19.34
CA VAL A 82 -1.65 -11.17 -20.77
C VAL A 82 -3.01 -11.50 -21.35
N GLU A 83 -3.61 -12.61 -20.91
CA GLU A 83 -4.87 -13.09 -21.45
C GLU A 83 -5.67 -13.93 -20.44
N ALA A 84 -6.98 -14.03 -20.69
CA ALA A 84 -7.88 -14.92 -19.96
C ALA A 84 -7.80 -16.34 -20.56
N VAL A 85 -7.54 -17.33 -19.72
CA VAL A 85 -7.27 -18.71 -20.16
C VAL A 85 -8.33 -19.72 -19.78
N GLY A 86 -9.30 -19.29 -18.99
CA GLY A 86 -10.42 -20.14 -18.64
C GLY A 86 -11.16 -19.65 -17.41
N LYS A 87 -11.86 -20.58 -16.77
CA LYS A 87 -12.57 -20.33 -15.52
C LYS A 87 -12.09 -21.31 -14.47
N LYS A 88 -11.90 -20.80 -13.27
CA LYS A 88 -11.67 -21.58 -12.06
C LYS A 88 -12.85 -21.37 -11.11
N GLY A 89 -13.79 -22.31 -11.15
CA GLY A 89 -15.10 -22.15 -10.51
C GLY A 89 -15.85 -20.95 -11.09
N ARG A 90 -16.26 -20.01 -10.24
CA ARG A 90 -16.99 -18.79 -10.66
C ARG A 90 -16.08 -17.66 -11.16
N HIS A 91 -14.77 -17.81 -11.10
CA HIS A 91 -13.83 -16.74 -11.40
C HIS A 91 -13.07 -16.99 -12.69
N THR A 92 -12.70 -15.91 -13.40
CA THR A 92 -11.86 -16.00 -14.60
C THR A 92 -10.41 -16.24 -14.20
N GLU A 93 -9.79 -17.22 -14.84
CA GLU A 93 -8.36 -17.52 -14.71
C GLU A 93 -7.57 -16.83 -15.83
N TRP A 94 -6.40 -16.34 -15.48
CA TRP A 94 -5.58 -15.46 -16.31
C TRP A 94 -4.13 -15.90 -16.31
N PHE A 95 -3.46 -15.69 -17.45
CA PHE A 95 -2.01 -15.68 -17.54
C PHE A 95 -1.47 -14.27 -17.30
N PHE A 96 -0.35 -14.21 -16.57
CA PHE A 96 0.39 -13.01 -16.27
C PHE A 96 1.87 -13.21 -16.52
N ASN A 97 2.52 -12.18 -17.06
CA ASN A 97 3.98 -12.10 -17.10
C ASN A 97 4.50 -11.41 -15.84
N CYS A 98 5.48 -12.00 -15.18
CA CYS A 98 6.13 -11.40 -14.02
C CYS A 98 7.37 -10.60 -14.47
N ASP A 99 7.68 -9.50 -13.79
CA ASP A 99 8.90 -8.71 -14.04
C ASP A 99 10.20 -9.52 -13.88
N CYS A 100 10.18 -10.67 -13.21
CA CYS A 100 11.35 -11.54 -13.12
C CYS A 100 11.51 -12.47 -14.34
N GLY A 101 10.68 -12.34 -15.36
CA GLY A 101 10.71 -13.15 -16.58
C GLY A 101 9.91 -14.46 -16.52
N ASN A 102 9.36 -14.82 -15.36
CA ASN A 102 8.54 -16.03 -15.21
C ASN A 102 7.05 -15.72 -15.43
N GLU A 103 6.31 -16.75 -15.81
CA GLU A 103 4.86 -16.67 -15.96
C GLU A 103 4.14 -17.01 -14.66
N TYR A 104 2.92 -16.51 -14.52
CA TYR A 104 2.02 -16.83 -13.42
C TYR A 104 0.61 -17.08 -13.95
N LYS A 105 0.01 -18.20 -13.56
CA LYS A 105 -1.37 -18.55 -13.86
C LYS A 105 -2.21 -18.48 -12.60
N GLY A 106 -3.28 -17.68 -12.60
CA GLY A 106 -4.11 -17.53 -11.42
C GLY A 106 -5.39 -16.73 -11.65
N VAL A 107 -6.19 -16.63 -10.59
CA VAL A 107 -7.47 -15.91 -10.64
C VAL A 107 -7.23 -14.40 -10.51
N SER A 108 -7.84 -13.60 -11.39
CA SER A 108 -7.64 -12.15 -11.41
C SER A 108 -7.98 -11.45 -10.11
N THR A 109 -8.98 -11.94 -9.36
CA THR A 109 -9.39 -11.33 -8.08
C THR A 109 -8.27 -11.30 -7.02
N HIS A 110 -7.39 -12.30 -6.98
CA HIS A 110 -6.27 -12.36 -6.04
C HIS A 110 -5.14 -11.38 -6.41
N VAL A 111 -4.96 -11.18 -7.71
CA VAL A 111 -3.96 -10.27 -8.25
C VAL A 111 -4.44 -8.82 -8.11
N ILE A 112 -5.73 -8.56 -8.40
CA ILE A 112 -6.39 -7.25 -8.23
C ILE A 112 -6.44 -6.82 -6.77
N SER A 113 -6.78 -7.73 -5.84
CA SER A 113 -6.81 -7.41 -4.40
C SER A 113 -5.41 -7.23 -3.79
N GLY A 114 -4.36 -7.61 -4.52
CA GLY A 114 -2.98 -7.53 -4.06
C GLY A 114 -2.57 -8.66 -3.11
N SER A 115 -3.37 -9.73 -2.95
CA SER A 115 -2.94 -10.93 -2.21
C SER A 115 -1.84 -11.69 -2.96
N VAL A 116 -1.81 -11.58 -4.29
CA VAL A 116 -0.74 -12.08 -5.15
C VAL A 116 -0.09 -10.91 -5.88
N LYS A 117 1.22 -10.68 -5.63
CA LYS A 117 1.97 -9.53 -6.17
C LYS A 117 3.10 -9.91 -7.13
N SER A 118 3.37 -11.21 -7.29
CA SER A 118 4.42 -11.76 -8.14
C SER A 118 4.15 -13.25 -8.40
N CYS A 119 4.92 -13.86 -9.31
CA CYS A 119 4.91 -15.31 -9.52
C CYS A 119 5.47 -16.14 -8.33
N GLY A 120 5.81 -15.50 -7.20
CA GLY A 120 6.48 -16.11 -6.05
C GLY A 120 7.92 -15.61 -5.84
N CYS A 121 8.50 -14.92 -6.83
CA CYS A 121 9.89 -14.44 -6.77
C CYS A 121 10.15 -13.46 -5.61
N LEU A 122 9.17 -12.65 -5.19
CA LEU A 122 9.30 -11.78 -4.02
C LEU A 122 9.52 -12.59 -2.71
N GLY A 123 8.84 -13.73 -2.59
CA GLY A 123 9.02 -14.64 -1.46
C GLY A 123 10.40 -15.28 -1.44
N ILE A 124 10.95 -15.63 -2.60
CA ILE A 124 12.31 -16.18 -2.71
C ILE A 124 13.33 -15.10 -2.36
N GLN A 125 13.23 -13.92 -2.97
CA GLN A 125 14.17 -12.82 -2.77
C GLN A 125 14.24 -12.38 -1.29
N SER A 126 13.11 -12.32 -0.59
CA SER A 126 13.09 -11.99 0.85
C SER A 126 13.71 -13.06 1.76
N ARG A 127 13.77 -14.32 1.31
CA ARG A 127 14.41 -15.43 2.04
C ARG A 127 15.92 -15.50 1.80
N ILE A 128 16.41 -15.00 0.66
CA ILE A 128 17.85 -14.92 0.40
C ILE A 128 18.46 -13.95 1.42
N LYS A 129 19.24 -14.50 2.35
CA LYS A 129 20.05 -13.72 3.29
C LYS A 129 21.45 -13.54 2.71
N HIS A 130 22.17 -12.50 3.14
CA HIS A 130 23.56 -12.26 2.75
C HIS A 130 24.56 -13.31 3.28
N GLY A 131 24.08 -14.40 3.90
CA GLY A 131 24.87 -15.57 4.37
C GLY A 131 25.82 -15.33 5.54
N LYS A 132 26.21 -14.07 5.79
CA LYS A 132 27.27 -13.72 6.76
C LYS A 132 26.77 -13.41 8.17
N SER A 133 25.46 -13.36 8.43
CA SER A 133 24.90 -12.89 9.71
C SER A 133 25.37 -13.69 10.94
N HIS A 134 25.69 -14.97 10.75
CA HIS A 134 26.18 -15.84 11.82
C HIS A 134 27.69 -15.81 11.99
N THR A 135 28.44 -15.29 11.01
CA THR A 135 29.90 -15.36 11.02
C THR A 135 30.49 -14.40 12.04
N ARG A 136 31.69 -14.74 12.52
CA ARG A 136 32.39 -13.92 13.51
C ARG A 136 32.85 -12.59 12.91
N GLU A 137 33.25 -12.60 11.63
CA GLU A 137 33.67 -11.39 10.91
C GLU A 137 32.53 -10.37 10.89
N TYR A 138 31.33 -10.77 10.44
CA TYR A 138 30.18 -9.87 10.37
C TYR A 138 29.78 -9.29 11.73
N LYS A 139 29.81 -10.10 12.79
CA LYS A 139 29.54 -9.60 14.16
C LYS A 139 30.59 -8.59 14.61
N THR A 140 31.85 -8.84 14.30
CA THR A 140 32.98 -7.94 14.61
C THR A 140 32.85 -6.62 13.83
N GLU A 141 32.64 -6.69 12.52
CA GLU A 141 32.43 -5.53 11.66
C GLU A 141 31.25 -4.67 12.12
N ARG A 142 30.12 -5.31 12.46
CA ARG A 142 28.94 -4.61 12.97
C ARG A 142 29.19 -3.93 14.32
N TYR A 143 29.94 -4.60 15.20
CA TYR A 143 30.33 -4.02 16.49
C TYR A 143 31.27 -2.82 16.29
N GLN A 144 32.28 -2.94 15.41
CA GLN A 144 33.19 -1.86 15.05
C GLN A 144 32.45 -0.66 14.43
N ALA A 145 31.47 -0.89 13.56
CA ALA A 145 30.65 0.16 13.00
C ALA A 145 29.86 0.92 14.09
N TYR A 146 29.26 0.18 15.05
CA TYR A 146 28.56 0.77 16.17
C TYR A 146 29.49 1.57 17.10
N THR A 147 30.66 1.04 17.45
CA THR A 147 31.62 1.73 18.32
C THR A 147 32.16 2.99 17.65
N ASN A 148 32.42 2.95 16.34
CA ASN A 148 32.83 4.12 15.57
C ASN A 148 31.73 5.18 15.51
N ALA A 149 30.48 4.79 15.25
CA ALA A 149 29.34 5.71 15.27
C ALA A 149 29.17 6.38 16.65
N LYS A 150 29.28 5.57 17.71
CA LYS A 150 29.25 6.04 19.10
C LYS A 150 30.36 7.04 19.38
N ARG A 151 31.61 6.73 19.01
CA ARG A 151 32.76 7.65 19.16
C ARG A 151 32.55 8.98 18.45
N ARG A 152 32.06 8.96 17.20
CA ARG A 152 31.81 10.18 16.42
C ARG A 152 30.71 11.04 17.04
N ALA A 153 29.71 10.41 17.65
CA ALA A 153 28.61 11.09 18.30
C ALA A 153 28.92 11.54 19.74
N THR A 154 30.07 11.15 20.30
CA THR A 154 30.51 11.61 21.63
C THR A 154 31.22 12.97 21.49
N PRO A 155 30.70 14.04 22.12
CA PRO A 155 31.38 15.34 22.08
C PRO A 155 32.79 15.27 22.67
N THR A 156 33.73 15.97 22.03
CA THR A 156 35.14 15.99 22.46
C THR A 156 35.30 16.70 23.80
N GLY A 157 36.15 16.17 24.69
CA GLY A 157 36.43 16.78 26.01
C GLY A 157 35.44 16.39 27.12
N VAL A 158 34.41 15.58 26.82
CA VAL A 158 33.42 15.16 27.81
C VAL A 158 33.82 13.80 28.41
N GLN A 159 34.33 13.80 29.66
CA GLN A 159 34.26 12.62 30.52
C GLN A 159 32.88 12.59 31.16
N ASP A 160 31.93 11.96 30.49
CA ASP A 160 30.53 12.01 30.89
C ASP A 160 30.26 11.04 32.05
N ARG A 161 30.52 11.51 33.28
CA ARG A 161 30.22 10.77 34.51
C ARG A 161 28.74 10.39 34.58
N GLU A 162 27.85 11.22 34.05
CA GLU A 162 26.41 10.95 34.03
C GLU A 162 26.09 9.78 33.09
N VAL A 163 26.71 9.71 31.91
CA VAL A 163 26.60 8.54 31.02
C VAL A 163 27.05 7.27 31.72
N LEU A 164 28.18 7.31 32.43
CA LEU A 164 28.66 6.15 33.18
C LEU A 164 27.68 5.71 34.27
N GLU A 165 27.07 6.66 34.97
CA GLU A 165 26.05 6.36 35.99
C GLU A 165 24.81 5.72 35.37
N ILE A 166 24.37 6.15 34.18
CA ILE A 166 23.26 5.50 33.45
C ILE A 166 23.60 4.03 33.15
N TYR A 167 24.81 3.72 32.69
CA TYR A 167 25.24 2.33 32.45
C TYR A 167 25.33 1.51 33.75
N LYS A 168 25.66 2.14 34.87
CA LYS A 168 25.68 1.49 36.18
C LYS A 168 24.24 1.21 36.67
N ASN A 169 23.34 2.18 36.53
CA ASN A 169 21.93 2.04 36.87
C ASN A 169 21.25 0.93 36.07
N ALA A 170 21.53 0.81 34.76
CA ALA A 170 20.99 -0.28 33.94
C ALA A 170 21.44 -1.66 34.44
N ARG A 171 22.70 -1.79 34.88
CA ARG A 171 23.21 -3.04 35.47
C ARG A 171 22.56 -3.34 36.83
N ASN A 172 22.35 -2.33 37.66
CA ASN A 172 21.69 -2.50 38.96
C ASN A 172 20.23 -2.92 38.79
N LEU A 173 19.47 -2.23 37.92
CA LEU A 173 18.11 -2.62 37.57
C LEU A 173 18.04 -4.05 37.05
N THR A 174 19.01 -4.49 36.24
CA THR A 174 19.08 -5.88 35.78
C THR A 174 19.26 -6.87 36.94
N LYS A 175 20.09 -6.55 37.92
CA LYS A 175 20.30 -7.39 39.11
C LYS A 175 19.06 -7.43 40.00
N GLU A 176 18.42 -6.28 40.19
CA GLU A 176 17.27 -6.12 41.09
C GLU A 176 16.02 -6.79 40.53
N THR A 177 15.73 -6.63 39.24
CA THR A 177 14.49 -7.16 38.65
C THR A 177 14.65 -8.56 38.03
N GLY A 178 15.88 -9.02 37.81
CA GLY A 178 16.17 -10.23 37.04
C GLY A 178 15.91 -10.11 35.53
N VAL A 179 15.50 -8.94 35.04
CA VAL A 179 15.23 -8.67 33.62
C VAL A 179 16.40 -7.88 33.02
N LEU A 180 16.91 -8.31 31.87
CA LEU A 180 18.01 -7.62 31.20
C LEU A 180 17.60 -6.21 30.73
N HIS A 181 18.24 -5.19 31.29
CA HIS A 181 18.14 -3.79 30.88
C HIS A 181 19.35 -3.37 30.04
N GLU A 182 19.08 -2.63 28.97
CA GLU A 182 20.06 -2.10 28.02
C GLU A 182 19.94 -0.57 27.97
N VAL A 183 21.07 0.10 27.75
CA VAL A 183 21.09 1.56 27.54
C VAL A 183 20.91 1.83 26.04
N ASP A 184 19.82 2.51 25.70
CA ASP A 184 19.45 2.90 24.35
C ASP A 184 19.58 4.41 24.14
N HIS A 185 19.68 4.84 22.89
CA HIS A 185 19.64 6.24 22.50
C HIS A 185 18.20 6.63 22.12
N LYS A 186 17.65 7.68 22.75
CA LYS A 186 16.31 8.20 22.43
C LYS A 186 16.22 8.58 20.95
N ILE A 187 17.16 9.42 20.51
CA ILE A 187 17.40 9.77 19.10
C ILE A 187 18.56 8.90 18.58
N PRO A 188 18.38 8.17 17.47
CA PRO A 188 19.37 7.22 16.96
C PRO A 188 20.66 7.94 16.52
N LEU A 189 21.81 7.31 16.77
CA LEU A 189 23.11 7.81 16.30
C LEU A 189 23.22 7.88 14.77
N GLN A 190 22.54 6.96 14.09
CA GLN A 190 22.55 6.81 12.63
C GLN A 190 21.11 6.58 12.13
N GLY A 191 20.29 7.63 12.20
CA GLY A 191 18.97 7.66 11.57
C GLY A 191 19.04 8.06 10.09
N GLU A 192 17.95 7.83 9.36
CA GLU A 192 17.81 8.26 7.97
C GLU A 192 17.74 9.79 7.85
N PHE A 193 17.05 10.43 8.80
CA PHE A 193 16.78 11.88 8.81
C PHE A 193 17.39 12.63 10.01
N VAL A 194 17.82 11.90 11.05
CA VAL A 194 18.33 12.50 12.30
C VAL A 194 19.56 11.76 12.81
N SER A 195 20.42 12.47 13.53
CA SER A 195 21.58 11.91 14.22
C SER A 195 21.65 12.47 15.66
N GLY A 196 21.46 11.60 16.65
CA GLY A 196 21.59 11.94 18.06
C GLY A 196 23.04 11.90 18.55
N LEU A 197 23.32 12.65 19.62
CA LEU A 197 24.62 12.63 20.32
C LEU A 197 24.67 11.50 21.35
N HIS A 198 25.87 11.00 21.67
CA HIS A 198 26.07 10.09 22.79
C HIS A 198 26.35 10.88 24.08
N VAL A 199 25.28 11.40 24.68
CA VAL A 199 25.27 12.20 25.92
C VAL A 199 24.15 11.74 26.84
N ALA A 200 24.25 11.98 28.14
CA ALA A 200 23.27 11.51 29.13
C ALA A 200 21.81 11.87 28.78
N ALA A 201 21.57 13.09 28.30
CA ALA A 201 20.23 13.56 27.90
C ALA A 201 19.58 12.71 26.79
N ASN A 202 20.38 12.13 25.90
CA ASN A 202 19.93 11.28 24.80
C ASN A 202 19.95 9.79 25.15
N LEU A 203 20.31 9.40 26.38
CA LEU A 203 20.28 8.01 26.81
C LEU A 203 19.02 7.70 27.61
N GLN A 204 18.58 6.45 27.52
CA GLN A 204 17.47 5.90 28.29
C GLN A 204 17.74 4.43 28.63
N ILE A 205 17.21 3.97 29.75
CA ILE A 205 17.29 2.56 30.14
C ILE A 205 15.99 1.87 29.72
N LEU A 206 16.10 0.83 28.90
CA LEU A 206 14.98 0.02 28.45
C LEU A 206 15.24 -1.45 28.78
N THR A 207 14.19 -2.22 29.04
CA THR A 207 14.34 -3.68 28.99
C THR A 207 14.73 -4.11 27.57
N ARG A 208 15.46 -5.22 27.43
CA ARG A 208 15.83 -5.76 26.11
C ARG A 208 14.63 -5.94 25.19
N HIS A 209 13.48 -6.34 25.73
CA HIS A 209 12.25 -6.50 24.96
C HIS A 209 11.77 -5.15 24.39
N GLN A 210 11.71 -4.10 25.22
CA GLN A 210 11.34 -2.76 24.79
C GLN A 210 12.33 -2.19 23.77
N ASN A 211 13.65 -2.33 24.01
CA ASN A 211 14.69 -1.85 23.10
C ASN A 211 14.57 -2.49 21.70
N ARG A 212 14.33 -3.80 21.65
CA ARG A 212 14.09 -4.53 20.39
C ARG A 212 12.83 -4.07 19.67
N LYS A 213 11.77 -3.72 20.40
CA LYS A 213 10.51 -3.20 19.83
C LYS A 213 10.69 -1.79 19.27
N LYS A 214 11.47 -0.93 19.96
CA LYS A 214 11.81 0.42 19.50
C LYS A 214 12.67 0.40 18.23
N SER A 215 13.67 -0.48 18.14
CA SER A 215 14.57 -0.51 16.98
C SER A 215 15.17 0.89 16.72
N ARG A 216 14.97 1.49 15.54
CA ARG A 216 15.40 2.86 15.20
C ARG A 216 14.30 3.91 15.34
N SER A 217 13.12 3.56 15.87
CA SER A 217 12.05 4.55 16.06
C SER A 217 12.45 5.56 17.14
N TYR A 218 12.00 6.79 16.96
CA TYR A 218 12.17 7.90 17.90
C TYR A 218 10.90 8.74 17.86
N GLU A 219 10.59 9.36 18.99
CA GLU A 219 9.53 10.37 19.10
C GLU A 219 10.24 11.73 19.14
N ILE A 220 9.67 12.72 18.44
CA ILE A 220 10.15 14.11 18.42
C ILE A 220 9.38 14.89 19.48
#